data_AF-A0A2E7TUF0-F1
#
_entry.id   AF-A0A2E7TUF0-F1
#
_cell.length_a   1.000
_cell.length_b   1.000
_cell.length_c   1.000
_cell.angle_alpha   90.00
_cell.angle_beta   90.00
_cell.angle_gamma   90.00
#
_symmetry.space_group_name_H-M   'P 1'
#
loop_
_entity.id
_entity.type
_entity.pdbx_description
1 polymer ?
#
loop_
_entity_poly.entity_id
_entity_poly.type
_entity_poly.pdbx_seq_one_letter_code
_entity_poly.pdbx_strand_id
1 'polypeptide(L)'
;MFSSLVSAQNWDDWDGYESAYEPSRKGIEFALNFGVYQGHHKAANEFFSGISGEVYELSDPTANLMTIEDRLGINNVNSTVWSQVMSSIGLEAGEFEYIEYPIYSESLRLYGMRYTPGTLMGLQTLFFLNPESAFVLHIDAVSGLKSEGAWNMVTNEIVQGAGSENRRTFSIFSEEDRFQLTLGYRTAAYIVDEASWTFELGGTMLATQLKQNYVRIQNQNYQLLTAPAANGQFANPTSSLTSTGLGCYGAIGVELFFEKGGNLMLTARVSRDRVVMGTYEDNLVQGALYLTWVIPPQLGDFVRASF
;
A
#
# COMPACT_ATOMS: atom_id res chain seq x y z
N MET A 1 -83.38 0.31 -21.12
CA MET A 1 -83.16 1.65 -20.52
C MET A 1 -82.47 1.40 -19.18
N PHE A 2 -81.24 1.80 -18.89
CA PHE A 2 -80.39 2.88 -19.40
C PHE A 2 -78.94 2.40 -19.55
N SER A 3 -78.23 2.95 -20.54
CA SER A 3 -76.77 2.94 -20.61
C SER A 3 -76.24 4.26 -20.03
N SER A 4 -75.08 4.21 -19.39
CA SER A 4 -74.06 5.28 -19.31
C SER A 4 -72.86 4.70 -18.55
N LEU A 5 -71.79 4.28 -19.23
CA LEU A 5 -70.59 5.09 -19.50
C LEU A 5 -69.81 5.43 -18.21
N VAL A 6 -68.77 4.62 -17.98
CA VAL A 6 -67.40 4.97 -17.57
C VAL A 6 -67.19 6.36 -16.98
N SER A 7 -66.70 6.39 -15.73
CA SER A 7 -65.64 7.34 -15.35
C SER A 7 -64.61 6.58 -14.50
N ALA A 8 -63.60 6.04 -15.18
CA ALA A 8 -62.31 5.80 -14.54
C ALA A 8 -61.81 7.16 -14.08
N GLN A 9 -61.60 7.34 -12.77
CA GLN A 9 -60.93 8.52 -12.26
C GLN A 9 -59.53 8.54 -12.85
N ASN A 10 -59.31 9.55 -13.69
CA ASN A 10 -58.07 9.82 -14.40
C ASN A 10 -56.98 10.14 -13.37
N TRP A 11 -55.92 9.34 -13.35
CA TRP A 11 -54.72 9.54 -12.51
C TRP A 11 -53.66 10.41 -13.23
N ASP A 12 -54.08 11.29 -14.14
CA ASP A 12 -53.18 12.00 -15.07
C ASP A 12 -53.07 13.51 -14.85
N ASP A 13 -53.60 14.08 -13.76
CA ASP A 13 -53.56 15.54 -13.51
C ASP A 13 -52.77 15.92 -12.25
N TRP A 14 -51.61 15.29 -12.02
CA TRP A 14 -50.61 15.79 -11.06
C TRP A 14 -49.22 16.06 -11.68
N ASP A 15 -49.15 16.22 -13.00
CA ASP A 15 -47.93 16.64 -13.73
C ASP A 15 -47.76 18.18 -13.74
N GLY A 16 -47.92 18.83 -12.58
CA GLY A 16 -48.11 20.30 -12.53
C GLY A 16 -47.11 21.12 -11.72
N TYR A 17 -46.62 20.63 -10.59
CA TYR A 17 -45.84 21.45 -9.64
C TYR A 17 -44.95 20.57 -8.76
N GLU A 18 -43.75 20.24 -9.26
CA GLU A 18 -42.48 20.11 -8.51
C GLU A 18 -41.44 19.47 -9.44
N SER A 19 -40.88 20.27 -10.36
CA SER A 19 -39.63 19.92 -11.02
C SER A 19 -38.44 20.15 -10.06
N ALA A 20 -38.53 19.60 -8.85
CA ALA A 20 -37.34 19.34 -8.06
C ALA A 20 -36.70 18.11 -8.69
N TYR A 21 -35.55 18.29 -9.34
CA TYR A 21 -34.76 17.21 -9.87
C TYR A 21 -34.26 16.38 -8.68
N GLU A 22 -35.08 15.47 -8.15
CA GLU A 22 -34.62 14.45 -7.22
C GLU A 22 -33.61 13.59 -7.99
N PRO A 23 -32.33 13.54 -7.59
CA PRO A 23 -31.34 12.75 -8.31
C PRO A 23 -31.69 11.29 -8.09
N SER A 24 -32.48 10.65 -8.95
CA SER A 24 -32.89 9.25 -8.81
C SER A 24 -31.76 8.25 -9.12
N ARG A 25 -30.58 8.47 -8.53
CA ARG A 25 -29.41 7.58 -8.65
C ARG A 25 -29.72 6.27 -7.94
N LYS A 26 -30.00 5.24 -8.73
CA LYS A 26 -30.31 3.88 -8.27
C LYS A 26 -29.70 2.87 -9.24
N GLY A 27 -29.12 1.79 -8.72
CA GLY A 27 -28.52 0.74 -9.52
C GLY A 27 -26.99 0.70 -9.42
N ILE A 28 -26.36 0.07 -10.42
CA ILE A 28 -24.92 -0.19 -10.42
C ILE A 28 -24.18 0.85 -11.26
N GLU A 29 -23.10 1.38 -10.69
CA GLU A 29 -22.15 2.24 -11.38
C GLU A 29 -20.72 1.71 -11.21
N PHE A 30 -19.89 2.05 -12.20
CA PHE A 30 -18.47 1.68 -12.22
C PHE A 30 -17.61 2.94 -12.23
N ALA A 31 -16.48 2.86 -11.56
CA ALA A 31 -15.55 3.96 -11.47
C ALA A 31 -14.10 3.46 -11.50
N LEU A 32 -13.21 4.34 -11.95
CA LEU A 32 -11.77 4.12 -11.94
C LEU A 32 -11.15 4.92 -10.79
N ASN A 33 -10.34 4.26 -9.98
CA ASN A 33 -9.59 4.85 -8.88
C ASN A 33 -8.16 5.11 -9.30
N PHE A 34 -7.65 6.29 -8.99
CA PHE A 34 -6.24 6.64 -9.06
C PHE A 34 -5.84 7.28 -7.74
N GLY A 35 -4.60 7.12 -7.30
CA GLY A 35 -4.26 7.68 -6.01
C GLY A 35 -2.83 7.50 -5.57
N VAL A 36 -2.61 7.90 -4.32
CA VAL A 36 -1.38 7.66 -3.58
C VAL A 36 -1.70 6.92 -2.29
N TYR A 37 -0.81 6.01 -1.92
CA TYR A 37 -0.94 5.17 -0.74
C TYR A 37 0.29 5.31 0.13
N GLN A 38 0.09 5.55 1.43
CA GLN A 38 1.15 5.66 2.42
C GLN A 38 1.08 4.47 3.38
N GLY A 39 2.10 3.63 3.28
CA GLY A 39 2.37 2.56 4.24
C GLY A 39 2.82 3.10 5.60
N HIS A 40 2.39 2.48 6.69
CA HIS A 40 2.86 2.79 8.04
C HIS A 40 4.33 2.38 8.19
N HIS A 41 5.19 3.34 8.55
CA HIS A 41 6.64 3.14 8.56
C HIS A 41 7.12 2.04 9.52
N LYS A 42 6.36 1.73 10.58
CA LYS A 42 6.67 0.61 11.49
C LYS A 42 6.89 -0.72 10.75
N ALA A 43 6.06 -1.06 9.77
CA ALA A 43 6.23 -2.30 9.02
C ALA A 43 7.59 -2.35 8.30
N ALA A 44 8.00 -1.26 7.66
CA ALA A 44 9.31 -1.18 7.03
C ALA A 44 10.46 -1.27 8.04
N ASN A 45 10.30 -0.62 9.20
CA ASN A 45 11.32 -0.58 10.24
C ASN A 45 11.54 -1.94 10.90
N GLU A 46 10.48 -2.71 11.14
CA GLU A 46 10.61 -4.03 11.74
C GLU A 46 11.11 -5.06 10.71
N PHE A 47 10.59 -5.05 9.48
CA PHE A 47 10.83 -6.13 8.52
C PHE A 47 11.97 -5.88 7.52
N PHE A 48 12.26 -4.62 7.17
CA PHE A 48 13.27 -4.27 6.16
C PHE A 48 14.53 -3.61 6.74
N SER A 49 14.70 -3.56 8.06
CA SER A 49 15.87 -2.92 8.70
C SER A 49 17.19 -3.68 8.52
N GLY A 50 17.13 -4.93 8.07
CA GLY A 50 18.32 -5.74 7.77
C GLY A 50 18.84 -6.57 8.94
N ILE A 51 18.27 -6.44 10.14
CA ILE A 51 18.41 -7.42 11.23
C ILE A 51 17.29 -8.49 11.19
N SER A 52 16.25 -8.21 10.43
CA SER A 52 14.97 -8.92 10.44
C SER A 52 15.08 -10.43 10.15
N GLY A 53 16.15 -10.88 9.49
CA GLY A 53 16.41 -12.31 9.25
C GLY A 53 16.69 -13.15 10.51
N GLU A 54 17.01 -12.53 11.65
CA GLU A 54 17.13 -13.22 12.94
C GLU A 54 15.79 -13.43 13.66
N VAL A 55 14.79 -12.61 13.31
CA VAL A 55 13.52 -12.51 14.04
C VAL A 55 12.35 -13.06 13.24
N TYR A 56 12.39 -12.86 11.91
CA TYR A 56 11.31 -13.18 11.00
C TYR A 56 11.78 -14.12 9.90
N GLU A 57 10.85 -14.95 9.45
CA GLU A 57 11.06 -15.91 8.36
C GLU A 57 10.06 -15.63 7.25
N LEU A 58 10.40 -16.00 6.01
CA LEU A 58 9.54 -15.77 4.84
C LEU A 58 8.42 -16.81 4.70
N SER A 59 8.39 -17.84 5.55
CA SER A 59 7.48 -18.99 5.46
C SER A 59 7.47 -19.64 4.06
N ASP A 60 8.59 -19.54 3.34
CA ASP A 60 8.81 -20.09 2.01
C ASP A 60 10.09 -20.93 2.01
N PRO A 61 10.04 -22.23 1.65
CA PRO A 61 11.22 -23.09 1.67
C PRO A 61 12.25 -22.75 0.57
N THR A 62 11.89 -21.89 -0.38
CA THR A 62 12.74 -21.49 -1.51
C THR A 62 13.35 -20.10 -1.35
N ALA A 63 12.97 -19.35 -0.30
CA ALA A 63 13.45 -18.01 -0.05
C ALA A 63 13.84 -17.81 1.41
N ASN A 64 14.92 -17.07 1.63
CA ASN A 64 15.45 -16.72 2.93
C ASN A 64 15.56 -15.19 3.08
N LEU A 65 15.24 -14.72 4.28
CA LEU A 65 15.53 -13.35 4.71
C LEU A 65 16.87 -13.36 5.43
N MET A 66 17.89 -12.76 4.83
CA MET A 66 19.23 -12.68 5.42
C MET A 66 19.41 -11.38 6.21
N THR A 67 20.25 -11.44 7.24
CA THR A 67 20.79 -10.22 7.85
C THR A 67 21.85 -9.57 6.95
N ILE A 68 22.19 -8.31 7.24
CA ILE A 68 23.29 -7.62 6.55
C ILE A 68 24.60 -8.38 6.78
N GLU A 69 24.87 -8.82 8.00
CA GLU A 69 26.05 -9.56 8.43
C GLU A 69 26.20 -10.87 7.67
N ASP A 70 25.12 -11.66 7.61
CA ASP A 70 25.12 -12.94 6.91
C ASP A 70 25.29 -12.74 5.41
N ARG A 71 24.63 -11.70 4.86
CA ARG A 71 24.70 -11.43 3.43
C ARG A 71 26.08 -10.95 2.98
N LEU A 72 26.74 -10.13 3.79
CA LEU A 72 28.10 -9.66 3.53
C LEU A 72 29.15 -10.72 3.93
N GLY A 73 28.77 -11.70 4.75
CA GLY A 73 29.64 -12.77 5.21
C GLY A 73 30.69 -12.28 6.19
N ILE A 74 30.34 -11.30 7.04
CA ILE A 74 31.27 -10.65 8.00
C ILE A 74 31.89 -11.67 8.95
N ASN A 75 31.09 -12.65 9.38
CA ASN A 75 31.51 -13.72 10.30
C ASN A 75 32.32 -14.83 9.62
N ASN A 76 32.55 -14.76 8.31
CA ASN A 76 33.30 -15.76 7.56
C ASN A 76 34.65 -15.19 7.09
N VAL A 77 35.73 -15.70 7.70
CA VAL A 77 37.12 -15.30 7.44
C VAL A 77 37.51 -15.45 5.97
N ASN A 78 36.88 -16.38 5.23
CA ASN A 78 37.14 -16.61 3.81
C ASN A 78 36.08 -15.98 2.90
N SER A 79 35.25 -15.06 3.41
CA SER A 79 34.22 -14.40 2.62
C SER A 79 34.85 -13.53 1.53
N THR A 80 34.69 -13.96 0.28
CA THR A 80 35.08 -13.17 -0.89
C THR A 80 34.26 -11.88 -0.98
N VAL A 81 32.99 -11.93 -0.59
CA VAL A 81 32.10 -10.76 -0.56
C VAL A 81 32.61 -9.73 0.44
N TRP A 82 32.94 -10.16 1.65
CA TRP A 82 33.45 -9.26 2.69
C TRP A 82 34.79 -8.64 2.30
N SER A 83 35.70 -9.45 1.73
CA SER A 83 36.99 -8.97 1.22
C SER A 83 36.82 -7.90 0.14
N GLN A 84 35.85 -8.08 -0.77
CA GLN A 84 35.51 -7.08 -1.79
C GLN A 84 34.92 -5.81 -1.18
N VAL A 85 34.00 -5.94 -0.22
CA VAL A 85 33.41 -4.80 0.50
C VAL A 85 34.49 -3.99 1.20
N MET A 86 35.32 -4.63 2.02
CA MET A 86 36.42 -4.00 2.76
C MET A 86 37.39 -3.27 1.82
N SER A 87 37.80 -3.92 0.72
CA SER A 87 38.66 -3.31 -0.29
C SER A 87 37.98 -2.12 -0.97
N SER A 88 36.68 -2.21 -1.27
CA SER A 88 35.95 -1.14 -1.94
C SER A 88 35.89 0.12 -1.09
N ILE A 89 35.60 -0.03 0.20
CA ILE A 89 35.50 1.08 1.15
C ILE A 89 36.86 1.49 1.73
N GLY A 90 37.93 0.75 1.46
CA GLY A 90 39.27 1.04 1.96
C GLY A 90 39.37 0.89 3.48
N LEU A 91 38.82 -0.20 4.03
CA LEU A 91 39.03 -0.60 5.42
C LEU A 91 40.11 -1.67 5.51
N GLU A 92 40.94 -1.58 6.54
CA GLU A 92 41.95 -2.59 6.86
C GLU A 92 41.36 -3.73 7.70
N ALA A 93 42.03 -4.89 7.66
CA ALA A 93 41.59 -6.06 8.42
C ALA A 93 41.67 -5.79 9.93
N GLY A 94 40.53 -5.89 10.62
CA GLY A 94 40.43 -5.66 12.07
C GLY A 94 39.92 -4.28 12.48
N GLU A 95 39.67 -3.38 11.53
CA GLU A 95 39.05 -2.07 11.82
C GLU A 95 37.54 -2.16 12.03
N PHE A 96 36.87 -3.18 11.49
CA PHE A 96 35.43 -3.38 11.68
C PHE A 96 35.10 -3.83 13.11
N GLU A 97 34.13 -3.18 13.76
CA GLU A 97 33.62 -3.59 15.07
C GLU A 97 32.22 -4.20 14.99
N TYR A 98 31.22 -3.44 14.53
CA TYR A 98 29.81 -3.88 14.45
C TYR A 98 28.98 -3.05 13.45
N ILE A 99 27.74 -3.49 13.22
CA ILE A 99 26.73 -2.77 12.43
C ILE A 99 25.71 -2.11 13.36
N GLU A 100 25.41 -0.83 13.09
CA GLU A 100 24.24 -0.16 13.66
C GLU A 100 23.10 -0.18 12.64
N TYR A 101 21.98 -0.80 13.00
CA TYR A 101 20.81 -0.91 12.13
C TYR A 101 19.91 0.34 12.16
N PRO A 102 19.12 0.59 11.10
CA PRO A 102 18.13 1.65 11.02
C PRO A 102 16.88 1.29 11.84
N ILE A 103 17.02 1.25 13.17
CA ILE A 103 15.93 0.98 14.10
C ILE A 103 15.17 2.26 14.47
N TYR A 104 14.04 2.09 15.16
CA TYR A 104 13.26 3.21 15.65
C TYR A 104 14.06 3.97 16.72
N SER A 105 14.21 5.28 16.54
CA SER A 105 14.86 6.15 17.51
C SER A 105 13.81 6.74 18.45
N GLU A 106 13.80 6.29 19.70
CA GLU A 106 12.90 6.80 20.74
C GLU A 106 13.12 8.28 21.04
N SER A 107 14.38 8.73 21.02
CA SER A 107 14.77 10.11 21.30
C SER A 107 14.32 11.08 20.21
N LEU A 108 14.35 10.64 18.95
CA LEU A 108 13.93 11.43 17.80
C LEU A 108 12.46 11.19 17.41
N ARG A 109 11.82 10.15 17.96
CA ARG A 109 10.49 9.64 17.58
C ARG A 109 10.38 9.39 16.07
N LEU A 110 11.41 8.78 15.51
CA LEU A 110 11.55 8.60 14.07
C LEU A 110 11.95 7.17 13.74
N TYR A 111 11.28 6.59 12.75
CA TYR A 111 11.66 5.31 12.17
C TYR A 111 12.94 5.46 11.32
N GLY A 112 13.84 4.50 11.45
CA GLY A 112 15.07 4.42 10.66
C GLY A 112 14.80 3.98 9.23
N MET A 113 13.78 3.16 9.01
CA MET A 113 13.21 2.85 7.69
C MET A 113 11.89 3.58 7.48
N ARG A 114 11.67 4.15 6.29
CA ARG A 114 10.43 4.86 5.97
C ARG A 114 9.93 4.58 4.57
N TYR A 115 8.65 4.23 4.46
CA TYR A 115 7.93 4.22 3.20
C TYR A 115 7.84 5.60 2.54
N THR A 116 8.12 5.65 1.26
CA THR A 116 7.67 6.71 0.34
C THR A 116 6.25 6.39 -0.15
N PRO A 117 5.39 7.39 -0.43
CA PRO A 117 4.07 7.13 -1.00
C PRO A 117 4.14 6.32 -2.30
N GLY A 118 3.40 5.21 -2.35
CA GLY A 118 3.24 4.39 -3.55
C GLY A 118 2.09 4.87 -4.41
N THR A 119 2.09 4.47 -5.68
CA THR A 119 0.98 4.76 -6.60
C THR A 119 -0.13 3.73 -6.45
N LEU A 120 -1.37 4.20 -6.48
CA LEU A 120 -2.57 3.36 -6.40
C LEU A 120 -3.39 3.50 -7.69
N MET A 121 -3.88 2.37 -8.20
CA MET A 121 -4.89 2.33 -9.25
C MET A 121 -5.89 1.22 -8.96
N GLY A 122 -7.15 1.40 -9.36
CA GLY A 122 -8.16 0.40 -9.07
C GLY A 122 -9.49 0.62 -9.76
N LEU A 123 -10.41 -0.28 -9.46
CA LEU A 123 -11.79 -0.25 -9.90
C LEU A 123 -12.70 -0.14 -8.69
N GLN A 124 -13.75 0.66 -8.83
CA GLN A 124 -14.80 0.78 -7.83
C GLN A 124 -16.15 0.44 -8.47
N THR A 125 -16.92 -0.39 -7.78
CA THR A 125 -18.30 -0.70 -8.11
C THR A 125 -19.19 -0.13 -7.01
N LEU A 126 -20.17 0.69 -7.39
CA LEU A 126 -21.15 1.26 -6.49
C LEU A 126 -22.52 0.66 -6.79
N PHE A 127 -23.22 0.20 -5.76
CA PHE A 127 -24.59 -0.26 -5.84
C PHE A 127 -25.48 0.65 -5.01
N PHE A 128 -26.13 1.61 -5.68
CA PHE A 128 -27.01 2.60 -5.08
C PHE A 128 -28.36 2.00 -4.74
N LEU A 129 -28.69 2.01 -3.44
CA LEU A 129 -30.02 1.69 -2.92
C LEU A 129 -30.95 2.89 -3.10
N ASN A 130 -30.41 4.07 -2.83
CA ASN A 130 -31.00 5.38 -3.00
C ASN A 130 -29.86 6.38 -3.32
N PRO A 131 -30.17 7.65 -3.61
CA PRO A 131 -29.17 8.62 -4.06
C PRO A 131 -28.10 8.94 -3.02
N GLU A 132 -28.39 8.70 -1.74
CA GLU A 132 -27.48 8.96 -0.64
C GLU A 132 -26.71 7.72 -0.22
N SER A 133 -27.21 6.52 -0.50
CA SER A 133 -26.75 5.28 0.14
C SER A 133 -26.37 4.22 -0.88
N ALA A 134 -25.15 3.73 -0.79
CA ALA A 134 -24.64 2.69 -1.68
C ALA A 134 -23.78 1.65 -0.97
N PHE A 135 -23.79 0.43 -1.48
CA PHE A 135 -22.71 -0.51 -1.20
C PHE A 135 -21.58 -0.28 -2.17
N VAL A 136 -20.35 -0.35 -1.68
CA VAL A 136 -19.16 -0.05 -2.46
C VAL A 136 -18.15 -1.16 -2.35
N LEU A 137 -17.68 -1.63 -3.51
CA LEU A 137 -16.60 -2.58 -3.64
C LEU A 137 -15.42 -1.87 -4.31
N HIS A 138 -14.24 -1.86 -3.69
CA HIS A 138 -13.01 -1.44 -4.34
C HIS A 138 -12.08 -2.63 -4.56
N ILE A 139 -11.45 -2.63 -5.72
CA ILE A 139 -10.36 -3.53 -6.10
C ILE A 139 -9.19 -2.64 -6.51
N ASP A 140 -8.25 -2.44 -5.59
CA ASP A 140 -7.15 -1.51 -5.75
C ASP A 140 -5.80 -2.24 -5.72
N ALA A 141 -4.92 -1.88 -6.66
CA ALA A 141 -3.53 -2.31 -6.69
C ALA A 141 -2.63 -1.12 -6.34
N VAL A 142 -1.76 -1.33 -5.36
CA VAL A 142 -0.69 -0.40 -4.97
C VAL A 142 0.60 -0.95 -5.50
N SER A 143 1.27 -0.18 -6.36
CA SER A 143 2.55 -0.58 -6.94
C SER A 143 3.66 0.38 -6.56
N GLY A 144 4.85 -0.19 -6.37
CA GLY A 144 6.07 0.57 -6.14
C GLY A 144 6.10 1.22 -4.75
N LEU A 145 5.58 0.55 -3.72
CA LEU A 145 5.68 1.02 -2.35
C LEU A 145 7.11 0.77 -1.86
N LYS A 146 7.95 1.80 -1.97
CA LYS A 146 9.37 1.74 -1.62
C LYS A 146 9.59 2.19 -0.19
N SER A 147 10.58 1.61 0.47
CA SER A 147 11.09 2.12 1.73
C SER A 147 12.60 2.30 1.70
N GLU A 148 13.08 3.30 2.42
CA GLU A 148 14.49 3.63 2.52
C GLU A 148 14.91 3.88 3.96
N GLY A 149 16.17 3.58 4.25
CA GLY A 149 16.81 3.86 5.52
C GLY A 149 18.33 3.86 5.40
N ALA A 150 18.99 4.12 6.52
CA ALA A 150 20.44 4.23 6.58
C ALA A 150 21.00 3.40 7.76
N TRP A 151 21.97 2.55 7.46
CA TRP A 151 22.67 1.74 8.45
C TRP A 151 24.13 2.19 8.53
N ASN A 152 24.77 2.00 9.68
CA ASN A 152 26.17 2.37 9.85
C ASN A 152 27.05 1.14 10.05
N MET A 153 28.21 1.18 9.42
CA MET A 153 29.34 0.33 9.77
C MET A 153 30.21 1.10 10.75
N VAL A 154 30.37 0.56 11.97
CA VAL A 154 31.22 1.15 13.01
C VAL A 154 32.60 0.53 12.91
N THR A 155 33.59 1.41 12.84
CA THR A 155 34.99 1.05 12.67
C THR A 155 35.85 1.75 13.70
N ASN A 156 36.93 1.09 14.12
CA ASN A 156 37.90 1.65 15.03
C ASN A 156 39.12 2.09 14.25
N GLU A 157 39.32 3.40 14.13
CA GLU A 157 40.61 3.93 13.71
C GLU A 157 41.54 3.89 14.91
N ILE A 158 42.42 2.88 14.97
CA ILE A 158 43.49 2.83 15.98
C ILE A 158 44.59 3.83 15.57
N VAL A 159 44.30 5.12 15.67
CA VAL A 159 45.33 6.16 15.63
C VAL A 159 45.88 6.30 17.04
N GLN A 160 47.06 5.70 17.27
CA GLN A 160 47.96 5.88 18.42
C GLN A 160 47.41 6.72 19.59
N GLY A 161 46.62 6.10 20.48
CA GLY A 161 46.40 6.59 21.85
C GLY A 161 45.02 7.15 22.21
N ALA A 162 44.11 7.34 21.26
CA ALA A 162 42.71 7.66 21.55
C ALA A 162 41.83 7.14 20.40
N GLY A 163 41.32 5.91 20.52
CA GLY A 163 40.43 5.33 19.51
C GLY A 163 39.14 6.15 19.40
N SER A 164 38.94 6.78 18.25
CA SER A 164 37.68 7.44 17.90
C SER A 164 36.90 6.48 17.02
N GLU A 165 35.67 6.16 17.41
CA GLU A 165 34.75 5.42 16.54
C GLU A 165 34.50 6.20 15.26
N ASN A 166 34.77 5.59 14.10
CA ASN A 166 34.43 6.13 12.81
C ASN A 166 33.19 5.39 12.27
N ARG A 167 32.13 6.14 11.99
CA ARG A 167 30.86 5.60 11.47
C ARG A 167 30.75 5.89 9.99
N ARG A 168 30.62 4.83 9.19
CA ARG A 168 30.39 4.92 7.75
C ARG A 168 28.95 4.53 7.44
N THR A 169 28.19 5.49 6.92
CA THR A 169 26.76 5.31 6.63
C THR A 169 26.52 4.76 5.22
N PHE A 170 25.67 3.75 5.12
CA PHE A 170 25.22 3.13 3.88
C PHE A 170 23.70 3.10 3.82
N SER A 171 23.15 2.90 2.62
CA SER A 171 21.71 2.89 2.41
C SER A 171 21.16 1.47 2.35
N ILE A 172 19.94 1.31 2.83
CA ILE A 172 19.12 0.12 2.66
C ILE A 172 17.82 0.53 1.98
N PHE A 173 17.38 -0.28 1.02
CA PHE A 173 16.20 -0.03 0.22
C PHE A 173 15.35 -1.28 0.13
N SER A 174 14.03 -1.10 0.16
CA SER A 174 13.09 -2.17 -0.10
C SER A 174 11.95 -1.72 -0.99
N GLU A 175 11.26 -2.70 -1.56
CA GLU A 175 10.06 -2.49 -2.35
C GLU A 175 9.08 -3.63 -2.13
N GLU A 176 7.81 -3.27 -2.03
CA GLU A 176 6.67 -4.17 -1.98
C GLU A 176 5.53 -3.64 -2.86
N ASP A 177 4.70 -4.57 -3.32
CA ASP A 177 3.41 -4.26 -3.94
C ASP A 177 2.31 -4.67 -2.96
N ARG A 178 1.16 -3.99 -3.02
CA ARG A 178 -0.03 -4.37 -2.24
C ARG A 178 -1.26 -4.46 -3.11
N PHE A 179 -2.19 -5.30 -2.71
CA PHE A 179 -3.50 -5.42 -3.31
C PHE A 179 -4.57 -5.28 -2.21
N GLN A 180 -5.56 -4.43 -2.45
CA GLN A 180 -6.63 -4.15 -1.50
C GLN A 180 -7.98 -4.53 -2.12
N LEU A 181 -8.71 -5.39 -1.43
CA LEU A 181 -10.12 -5.64 -1.71
C LEU A 181 -10.93 -5.06 -0.55
N THR A 182 -11.74 -4.05 -0.82
CA THR A 182 -12.53 -3.39 0.22
C THR A 182 -14.01 -3.48 -0.09
N LEU A 183 -14.81 -3.77 0.93
CA LEU A 183 -16.27 -3.78 0.84
C LEU A 183 -16.81 -2.89 1.95
N GLY A 184 -17.63 -1.92 1.59
CA GLY A 184 -18.17 -0.96 2.54
C GLY A 184 -19.55 -0.45 2.21
N TYR A 185 -20.07 0.30 3.16
CA TYR A 185 -21.27 1.11 3.03
C TYR A 185 -20.85 2.56 2.86
N ARG A 186 -21.47 3.22 1.89
CA ARG A 186 -21.28 4.64 1.58
C ARG A 186 -22.57 5.39 1.85
N THR A 187 -22.44 6.56 2.47
CA THR A 187 -23.50 7.56 2.56
C THR A 187 -23.03 8.91 2.00
N ALA A 188 -23.94 9.73 1.50
CA ALA A 188 -23.65 11.05 0.97
C ALA A 188 -24.53 12.12 1.62
N ALA A 189 -23.97 13.32 1.81
CA ALA A 189 -24.68 14.49 2.28
C ALA A 189 -24.52 15.61 1.23
N TYR A 190 -25.62 15.96 0.58
CA TYR A 190 -25.63 16.97 -0.49
C TYR A 190 -25.32 18.36 0.06
N ILE A 191 -24.40 19.07 -0.62
CA ILE A 191 -24.03 20.46 -0.32
C ILE A 191 -24.86 21.39 -1.23
N VAL A 192 -24.82 21.07 -2.52
CA VAL A 192 -25.60 21.65 -3.62
C VAL A 192 -25.94 20.52 -4.61
N ASP A 193 -26.74 20.79 -5.62
CA ASP A 193 -27.16 19.78 -6.60
C ASP A 193 -25.96 19.16 -7.35
N GLU A 194 -24.87 19.90 -7.49
CA GLU A 194 -23.64 19.47 -8.19
C GLU A 194 -22.52 18.99 -7.26
N ALA A 195 -22.71 18.97 -5.94
CA ALA A 195 -21.66 18.53 -5.01
C ALA A 195 -22.20 17.88 -3.74
N SER A 196 -21.54 16.81 -3.30
CA SER A 196 -21.87 16.13 -2.04
C SER A 196 -20.62 15.74 -1.24
N TRP A 197 -20.75 15.72 0.09
CA TRP A 197 -19.84 14.99 0.95
C TRP A 197 -20.14 13.51 0.87
N THR A 198 -19.11 12.67 0.87
CA THR A 198 -19.22 11.22 0.89
C THR A 198 -18.53 10.67 2.11
N PHE A 199 -19.13 9.66 2.72
CA PHE A 199 -18.59 8.94 3.87
C PHE A 199 -18.67 7.45 3.59
N GLU A 200 -17.56 6.75 3.78
CA GLU A 200 -17.48 5.31 3.57
C GLU A 200 -16.93 4.63 4.82
N LEU A 201 -17.46 3.46 5.14
CA LEU A 201 -16.92 2.59 6.18
C LEU A 201 -17.08 1.12 5.78
N GLY A 202 -16.11 0.29 6.13
CA GLY A 202 -16.17 -1.11 5.72
C GLY A 202 -15.00 -1.97 6.15
N GLY A 203 -15.01 -3.19 5.63
CA GLY A 203 -13.94 -4.16 5.76
C GLY A 203 -12.96 -4.08 4.60
N THR A 204 -11.73 -4.53 4.85
CA THR A 204 -10.66 -4.55 3.87
C THR A 204 -9.85 -5.84 4.02
N MET A 205 -9.44 -6.38 2.89
CA MET A 205 -8.46 -7.44 2.76
C MET A 205 -7.23 -6.85 2.09
N LEU A 206 -6.08 -6.96 2.75
CA LEU A 206 -4.80 -6.46 2.28
C LEU A 206 -3.89 -7.64 1.96
N ALA A 207 -3.51 -7.81 0.69
CA ALA A 207 -2.42 -8.69 0.30
C ALA A 207 -1.13 -7.88 0.11
N THR A 208 -0.04 -8.32 0.72
CA THR A 208 1.29 -7.71 0.62
C THR A 208 2.20 -8.67 -0.13
N GLN A 209 2.88 -8.19 -1.17
CA GLN A 209 3.87 -8.95 -1.93
C GLN A 209 5.24 -8.32 -1.80
N LEU A 210 6.18 -9.05 -1.21
CA LEU A 210 7.58 -8.62 -1.09
C LEU A 210 8.29 -8.72 -2.45
N LYS A 211 8.96 -7.67 -2.89
CA LYS A 211 9.72 -7.66 -4.17
C LYS A 211 11.22 -7.70 -3.94
N GLN A 212 11.73 -6.77 -3.16
CA GLN A 212 13.16 -6.62 -2.94
C GLN A 212 13.47 -5.98 -1.60
N ASN A 213 14.64 -6.31 -1.08
CA ASN A 213 15.24 -5.69 0.08
C ASN A 213 16.76 -5.84 -0.09
N TYR A 214 17.49 -4.74 -0.22
CA TYR A 214 18.93 -4.78 -0.45
C TYR A 214 19.64 -3.63 0.26
N VAL A 215 20.89 -3.89 0.64
CA VAL A 215 21.81 -2.82 1.03
C VAL A 215 22.64 -2.40 -0.16
N ARG A 216 22.95 -1.10 -0.22
CA ARG A 216 23.84 -0.54 -1.24
C ARG A 216 25.11 -0.05 -0.58
N ILE A 217 26.24 -0.65 -0.99
CA ILE A 217 27.58 -0.22 -0.60
C ILE A 217 28.26 0.24 -1.89
N GLN A 218 28.56 1.54 -1.97
CA GLN A 218 29.08 2.18 -3.17
C GLN A 218 28.21 1.91 -4.42
N ASN A 219 28.74 1.18 -5.40
CA ASN A 219 28.09 0.86 -6.66
C ASN A 219 27.58 -0.59 -6.73
N GLN A 220 27.57 -1.32 -5.61
CA GLN A 220 27.09 -2.70 -5.54
C GLN A 220 25.86 -2.83 -4.63
N ASN A 221 24.90 -3.62 -5.08
CA ASN A 221 23.69 -3.97 -4.34
C ASN A 221 23.83 -5.39 -3.79
N TYR A 222 23.56 -5.55 -2.50
CA TYR A 222 23.55 -6.86 -1.84
C TYR A 222 22.13 -7.14 -1.36
N GLN A 223 21.46 -8.04 -2.09
CA GLN A 223 20.09 -8.45 -1.80
C GLN A 223 20.02 -9.25 -0.49
N LEU A 224 19.10 -8.88 0.38
CA LEU A 224 18.77 -9.52 1.67
C LEU A 224 17.61 -10.53 1.54
N LEU A 225 16.65 -10.29 0.63
CA LEU A 225 15.66 -11.30 0.23
C LEU A 225 16.28 -12.21 -0.83
N THR A 226 16.72 -13.40 -0.44
CA THR A 226 17.50 -14.29 -1.33
C THR A 226 16.85 -15.65 -1.48
N ALA A 227 17.23 -16.37 -2.54
CA ALA A 227 17.01 -17.80 -2.68
C ALA A 227 18.37 -18.49 -2.74
N PRO A 228 18.59 -19.60 -2.00
CA PRO A 228 19.83 -20.35 -2.08
C PRO A 228 19.98 -20.94 -3.50
N ALA A 229 21.10 -20.63 -4.17
CA ALA A 229 21.50 -21.23 -5.43
C ALA A 229 22.64 -22.25 -5.21
N ALA A 230 22.88 -23.11 -6.21
CA ALA A 230 23.95 -24.10 -6.14
C ALA A 230 25.32 -23.45 -5.89
N ASN A 231 26.21 -24.16 -5.19
CA ASN A 231 27.57 -23.72 -4.84
C ASN A 231 27.66 -22.45 -3.96
N GLY A 232 26.71 -22.26 -3.03
CA GLY A 232 26.77 -21.16 -2.05
C GLY A 232 26.55 -19.77 -2.65
N GLN A 233 25.97 -19.71 -3.85
CA GLN A 233 25.55 -18.46 -4.48
C GLN A 233 24.13 -18.11 -4.03
N PHE A 234 23.81 -16.81 -4.03
CA PHE A 234 22.47 -16.30 -3.73
C PHE A 234 21.82 -15.78 -4.99
N ALA A 235 20.62 -16.25 -5.29
CA ALA A 235 19.76 -15.72 -6.33
C ALA A 235 18.64 -14.86 -5.73
N ASN A 236 17.89 -14.15 -6.57
CA ASN A 236 16.64 -13.53 -6.14
C ASN A 236 15.56 -14.60 -5.93
N PRO A 237 14.63 -14.42 -4.98
CA PRO A 237 13.48 -15.29 -4.78
C PRO A 237 12.68 -15.45 -6.08
N THR A 238 12.34 -16.69 -6.42
CA THR A 238 11.52 -17.01 -7.60
C THR A 238 10.03 -17.13 -7.28
N SER A 239 9.67 -17.17 -6.00
CA SER A 239 8.29 -17.29 -5.51
C SER A 239 7.64 -15.92 -5.29
N SER A 240 6.31 -15.87 -5.43
CA SER A 240 5.53 -14.71 -5.01
C SER A 240 5.37 -14.75 -3.49
N LEU A 241 6.26 -14.05 -2.77
CA LEU A 241 6.24 -13.88 -1.32
C LEU A 241 5.04 -12.99 -0.92
N THR A 242 3.84 -13.57 -1.02
CA THR A 242 2.56 -12.88 -0.82
C THR A 242 1.90 -13.36 0.46
N SER A 243 1.40 -12.43 1.27
CA SER A 243 0.63 -12.73 2.49
C SER A 243 -0.59 -11.84 2.59
N THR A 244 -1.66 -12.34 3.22
CA THR A 244 -2.95 -11.65 3.29
C THR A 244 -3.35 -11.39 4.73
N GLY A 245 -3.80 -10.16 5.01
CA GLY A 245 -4.42 -9.77 6.27
C GLY A 245 -5.78 -9.13 6.05
N LEU A 246 -6.52 -8.96 7.15
CA LEU A 246 -7.85 -8.34 7.19
C LEU A 246 -7.81 -7.09 8.05
N GLY A 247 -8.72 -6.16 7.77
CA GLY A 247 -8.82 -4.88 8.47
C GLY A 247 -10.15 -4.19 8.28
N CYS A 248 -10.20 -2.93 8.68
CA CYS A 248 -11.31 -2.03 8.45
C CYS A 248 -10.83 -0.68 7.92
N TYR A 249 -11.72 0.06 7.26
CA TYR A 249 -11.43 1.40 6.78
C TYR A 249 -12.57 2.36 7.05
N GLY A 250 -12.20 3.65 7.11
CA GLY A 250 -13.10 4.77 7.02
C GLY A 250 -12.59 5.74 5.96
N ALA A 251 -13.50 6.37 5.22
CA ALA A 251 -13.16 7.36 4.22
C ALA A 251 -14.13 8.54 4.25
N ILE A 252 -13.59 9.70 3.89
CA ILE A 252 -14.37 10.92 3.66
C ILE A 252 -13.96 11.49 2.31
N GLY A 253 -14.92 11.94 1.52
CA GLY A 253 -14.65 12.53 0.22
C GLY A 253 -15.62 13.63 -0.16
N VAL A 254 -15.32 14.25 -1.28
CA VAL A 254 -16.20 15.20 -1.97
C VAL A 254 -16.45 14.63 -3.36
N GLU A 255 -17.71 14.46 -3.73
CA GLU A 255 -18.14 14.08 -5.07
C GLU A 255 -18.73 15.30 -5.79
N LEU A 256 -18.30 15.50 -7.03
CA LEU A 256 -18.81 16.51 -7.96
C LEU A 256 -19.60 15.80 -9.06
N PHE A 257 -20.81 16.28 -9.30
CA PHE A 257 -21.72 15.76 -10.32
C PHE A 257 -21.63 16.64 -11.57
N PHE A 258 -21.45 16.02 -12.74
CA PHE A 258 -21.49 16.74 -14.01
C PHE A 258 -22.79 16.45 -14.75
N GLU A 259 -23.37 17.49 -15.37
CA GLU A 259 -24.65 17.41 -16.12
C GLU A 259 -24.67 16.31 -17.20
N LYS A 260 -23.50 15.93 -17.74
CA LYS A 260 -23.37 14.88 -18.77
C LYS A 260 -23.25 13.45 -18.20
N GLY A 261 -23.53 13.28 -16.90
CA GLY A 261 -23.64 11.97 -16.24
C GLY A 261 -22.34 11.35 -15.75
N GLY A 262 -21.19 12.04 -15.86
CA GLY A 262 -19.95 11.62 -15.20
C GLY A 262 -19.85 12.27 -13.83
N ASN A 263 -19.18 11.60 -12.88
CA ASN A 263 -18.87 12.20 -11.57
C ASN A 263 -17.38 12.09 -11.28
N LEU A 264 -16.86 13.05 -10.52
CA LEU A 264 -15.49 13.02 -10.02
C LEU A 264 -15.52 13.08 -8.50
N MET A 265 -14.77 12.21 -7.84
CA MET A 265 -14.71 12.16 -6.39
C MET A 265 -13.27 12.22 -5.91
N LEU A 266 -13.02 13.06 -4.91
CA LEU A 266 -11.76 13.11 -4.17
C LEU A 266 -12.00 12.53 -2.77
N THR A 267 -11.32 11.45 -2.42
CA THR A 267 -11.53 10.73 -1.16
C THR A 267 -10.24 10.56 -0.38
N ALA A 268 -10.27 10.92 0.89
CA ALA A 268 -9.25 10.57 1.87
C ALA A 268 -9.69 9.34 2.66
N ARG A 269 -8.84 8.32 2.71
CA ARG A 269 -9.10 7.05 3.40
C ARG A 269 -8.05 6.80 4.45
N VAL A 270 -8.51 6.32 5.59
CA VAL A 270 -7.67 5.74 6.64
C VAL A 270 -8.13 4.30 6.84
N SER A 271 -7.19 3.36 6.82
CA SER A 271 -7.46 1.96 7.12
C SER A 271 -6.62 1.48 8.29
N ARG A 272 -7.17 0.54 9.07
CA ARG A 272 -6.42 -0.24 10.05
C ARG A 272 -6.34 -1.66 9.53
N ASP A 273 -5.21 -1.97 8.90
CA ASP A 273 -4.98 -3.22 8.19
C ASP A 273 -3.98 -4.09 8.94
N ARG A 274 -4.25 -5.40 9.03
CA ARG A 274 -3.25 -6.39 9.40
C ARG A 274 -2.26 -6.53 8.24
N VAL A 275 -1.04 -6.03 8.43
CA VAL A 275 0.06 -6.21 7.48
C VAL A 275 0.77 -7.50 7.83
N VAL A 276 0.90 -8.41 6.87
CA VAL A 276 1.58 -9.70 7.03
C VAL A 276 2.73 -9.77 6.03
N MET A 277 3.92 -10.13 6.49
CA MET A 277 5.12 -10.29 5.68
C MET A 277 5.92 -11.49 6.21
N GLY A 278 5.73 -12.67 5.63
CA GLY A 278 6.27 -13.91 6.22
C GLY A 278 5.67 -14.14 7.61
N THR A 279 6.51 -14.30 8.63
CA THR A 279 6.07 -14.42 10.03
C THR A 279 5.85 -13.08 10.74
N TYR A 280 6.21 -11.95 10.13
CA TYR A 280 5.88 -10.63 10.66
C TYR A 280 4.39 -10.34 10.48
N GLU A 281 3.79 -9.82 11.54
CA GLU A 281 2.40 -9.40 11.54
C GLU A 281 2.15 -8.25 12.51
N ASP A 282 1.46 -7.20 12.05
CA ASP A 282 0.96 -6.14 12.93
C ASP A 282 -0.29 -5.45 12.35
N ASN A 283 -1.14 -4.90 13.23
CA ASN A 283 -2.31 -4.11 12.86
C ASN A 283 -1.95 -2.63 12.78
N LEU A 284 -1.76 -2.12 11.57
CA LEU A 284 -1.20 -0.79 11.33
C LEU A 284 -2.20 0.15 10.65
N VAL A 285 -2.07 1.43 10.97
CA VAL A 285 -2.89 2.48 10.35
C VAL A 285 -2.23 2.96 9.06
N GLN A 286 -2.93 2.83 7.94
CA GLN A 286 -2.49 3.25 6.61
C GLN A 286 -3.31 4.45 6.15
N GLY A 287 -2.74 5.25 5.25
CA GLY A 287 -3.41 6.40 4.65
C GLY A 287 -3.41 6.32 3.14
N ALA A 288 -4.50 6.77 2.51
CA ALA A 288 -4.57 6.86 1.05
C ALA A 288 -5.43 8.04 0.59
N LEU A 289 -5.07 8.61 -0.56
CA LEU A 289 -5.84 9.64 -1.26
C LEU A 289 -6.23 9.10 -2.63
N TYR A 290 -7.51 9.21 -2.96
CA TYR A 290 -8.11 8.71 -4.18
C TYR A 290 -8.71 9.86 -4.98
N LEU A 291 -8.42 9.85 -6.28
CA LEU A 291 -9.21 10.51 -7.30
C LEU A 291 -9.98 9.42 -8.05
N THR A 292 -11.30 9.44 -7.91
CA THR A 292 -12.20 8.47 -8.51
C THR A 292 -12.98 9.14 -9.63
N TRP A 293 -12.95 8.55 -10.81
CA TRP A 293 -13.77 8.96 -11.94
C TRP A 293 -14.89 7.94 -12.18
N VAL A 294 -16.13 8.37 -11.99
CA VAL A 294 -17.32 7.55 -12.22
C VAL A 294 -17.70 7.59 -13.69
N ILE A 295 -17.80 6.42 -14.31
CA ILE A 295 -18.08 6.27 -15.73
C ILE A 295 -19.54 6.64 -15.99
N PRO A 296 -19.82 7.55 -16.94
CA PRO A 296 -21.19 7.94 -17.25
C PRO A 296 -22.05 6.76 -17.71
N PRO A 297 -23.32 6.66 -17.26
CA PRO A 297 -24.22 5.56 -17.64
C PRO A 297 -24.50 5.50 -19.16
N GLN A 298 -24.41 6.63 -19.88
CA GLN A 298 -24.61 6.70 -21.34
C GLN A 298 -23.53 5.95 -22.15
N LEU A 299 -22.33 5.77 -21.59
CA LEU A 299 -21.29 4.88 -22.14
C LEU A 299 -21.48 3.42 -21.67
N GLY A 300 -22.18 3.23 -20.54
CA GLY A 300 -22.53 1.93 -19.98
C GLY A 300 -23.63 1.17 -20.73
N ASP A 301 -24.46 1.84 -21.54
CA ASP A 301 -25.47 1.17 -22.37
C ASP A 301 -24.87 0.26 -23.47
N PHE A 302 -23.59 0.44 -23.82
CA PHE A 302 -22.86 -0.52 -24.67
C PHE A 302 -22.34 -1.76 -23.91
N VAL A 303 -22.30 -1.72 -22.57
CA VAL A 303 -21.74 -2.76 -21.68
C VAL A 303 -22.81 -3.40 -20.80
N ARG A 304 -24.06 -2.92 -20.85
CA ARG A 304 -25.24 -3.64 -20.32
C ARG A 304 -25.47 -4.89 -21.15
N ALA A 305 -24.71 -5.94 -20.82
CA ALA A 305 -25.04 -7.30 -21.22
C ALA A 305 -26.46 -7.59 -20.74
N SER A 306 -27.38 -7.69 -21.70
CA SER A 306 -28.71 -8.24 -21.47
C SER A 306 -28.55 -9.67 -20.97
N PHE A 307 -28.98 -9.93 -19.75
CA PHE A 307 -29.33 -11.26 -19.28
C PHE A 307 -30.85 -11.41 -19.35
#